data_AF-A0A845RS49-F1
#
_entry.id   AF-A0A845RS49-F1
#
_cell.length_a   1.000
_cell.length_b   1.000
_cell.length_c   1.000
_cell.angle_alpha   90.00
_cell.angle_beta   90.00
_cell.angle_gamma   90.00
#
_symmetry.space_group_name_H-M   'P 1'
#
loop_
_entity.id
_entity.type
_entity.pdbx_description
1 polymer ?
#
loop_
_entity_poly.entity_id
_entity_poly.type
_entity_poly.pdbx_seq_one_letter_code
_entity_poly.pdbx_strand_id
1 'polypeptide(L)'
;MPVLVSKSPEFKAEVEEFRGNNTLEEVRSLKEKALEILAQAQQAGDLKTALMGIREARSCLELWMRAEGQLNDAPQITIINNPEWVEIRTLIIGALDPFPDAKQAVCEVLR
;
A
#
# COMPACT_ATOMS: atom_id res chain seq x y z
N MET A 1 18.97 -25.53 29.61
CA MET A 1 18.34 -25.16 28.31
C MET A 1 17.14 -24.28 28.59
N PRO A 2 17.10 -23.01 28.14
CA PRO A 2 15.87 -22.24 28.12
C PRO A 2 15.29 -22.21 26.71
N VAL A 3 14.06 -22.68 26.57
CA VAL A 3 13.19 -22.50 25.41
C VAL A 3 12.03 -21.62 25.89
N LEU A 4 11.50 -20.79 24.99
CA LEU A 4 10.24 -20.02 25.09
C LEU A 4 10.36 -18.52 25.46
N VAL A 5 11.14 -17.75 24.69
CA VAL A 5 10.86 -16.30 24.50
C VAL A 5 10.54 -15.97 23.04
N SER A 6 10.70 -16.92 22.11
CA SER A 6 10.63 -16.64 20.65
C SER A 6 9.23 -16.47 20.04
N LYS A 7 8.14 -16.44 20.83
CA LYS A 7 6.76 -16.43 20.29
C LYS A 7 5.84 -15.31 20.81
N SER A 8 6.33 -14.35 21.57
CA SER A 8 5.51 -13.20 22.02
C SER A 8 5.18 -12.25 20.85
N PRO A 9 3.94 -11.73 20.74
CA PRO A 9 3.55 -10.79 19.68
C PRO A 9 4.34 -9.48 19.71
N GLU A 10 4.77 -9.05 20.90
CA GLU A 10 5.63 -7.86 21.11
C GLU A 10 6.99 -8.01 20.41
N PHE A 11 7.66 -9.15 20.57
CA PHE A 11 8.94 -9.43 19.91
C PHE A 11 8.79 -9.50 18.39
N LYS A 12 7.65 -10.00 17.88
CA LYS A 12 7.38 -10.00 16.44
C LYS A 12 7.20 -8.58 15.90
N ALA A 13 6.45 -7.73 16.61
CA ALA A 13 6.25 -6.34 16.20
C ALA A 13 7.58 -5.56 16.19
N GLU A 14 8.40 -5.72 17.22
CA GLU A 14 9.72 -5.07 17.32
C GLU A 14 10.69 -5.56 16.23
N VAL A 15 10.70 -6.85 15.91
CA VAL A 15 11.49 -7.40 14.80
C VAL A 15 11.02 -6.88 13.44
N GLU A 16 9.71 -6.75 13.22
CA GLU A 16 9.16 -6.21 11.98
C GLU A 16 9.40 -4.70 11.84
N GLU A 17 9.30 -3.93 12.93
CA GLU A 17 9.65 -2.51 12.96
C GLU A 17 11.14 -2.31 12.68
N PHE A 18 12.01 -3.08 13.33
CA PHE A 18 13.46 -3.03 13.09
C PHE A 18 13.82 -3.39 11.65
N ARG A 19 13.19 -4.43 11.08
CA ARG A 19 13.37 -4.82 9.67
C ARG A 19 12.89 -3.73 8.72
N GLY A 20 11.74 -3.11 9.01
CA GLY A 20 11.21 -1.98 8.26
C GLY A 20 12.21 -0.82 8.24
N ASN A 21 12.71 -0.43 9.41
CA ASN A 21 13.70 0.65 9.54
C ASN A 21 14.99 0.36 8.78
N ASN A 22 15.53 -0.86 8.88
CA ASN A 22 16.71 -1.27 8.11
C ASN A 22 16.45 -1.22 6.58
N THR A 23 15.26 -1.63 6.14
CA THR A 23 14.89 -1.55 4.72
C THR A 23 14.79 -0.10 4.24
N LEU A 24 14.27 0.82 5.04
CA LEU A 24 14.22 2.24 4.68
C LEU A 24 15.61 2.88 4.62
N GLU A 25 16.53 2.49 5.51
CA GLU A 25 17.93 2.91 5.46
C GLU A 25 18.62 2.42 4.17
N GLU A 26 18.36 1.19 3.74
CA GLU A 26 18.87 0.65 2.47
C GLU A 26 18.36 1.45 1.25
N VAL A 27 17.08 1.80 1.22
CA VAL A 27 16.48 2.62 0.16
C VAL A 27 17.11 4.02 0.12
N ARG A 28 17.38 4.61 1.28
CA ARG A 28 18.07 5.91 1.37
C ARG A 28 19.49 5.82 0.84
N SER A 29 20.24 4.80 1.23
CA SER A 29 21.61 4.55 0.75
C SER A 29 21.65 4.39 -0.77
N LEU A 30 20.66 3.69 -1.35
CA LEU A 30 20.55 3.51 -2.79
C LEU A 30 20.26 4.83 -3.51
N LYS A 31 19.37 5.67 -2.96
CA LYS A 31 19.10 7.01 -3.49
C LYS A 31 20.35 7.88 -3.50
N GLU A 32 21.12 7.87 -2.41
CA GLU A 32 22.37 8.65 -2.30
C GLU A 32 23.37 8.24 -3.39
N LYS A 33 23.58 6.93 -3.61
CA LYS A 33 24.43 6.42 -4.71
C LYS A 33 23.92 6.81 -6.10
N ALA A 34 22.60 6.77 -6.33
CA ALA A 34 22.02 7.19 -7.61
C ALA A 34 22.29 8.69 -7.89
N LEU A 35 22.24 9.53 -6.85
CA LEU A 35 22.57 10.95 -6.94
C LEU A 35 24.08 11.20 -7.18
N GLU A 36 24.95 10.39 -6.59
CA GLU A 36 26.39 10.45 -6.84
C GLU A 36 26.72 10.10 -8.30
N ILE A 37 26.15 9.01 -8.84
CA ILE A 37 26.31 8.61 -10.24
C ILE A 37 25.78 9.70 -11.18
N LEU A 38 24.62 10.28 -10.85
CA LEU A 38 24.07 11.42 -11.58
C LEU A 38 25.06 12.59 -11.64
N ALA A 39 25.64 12.99 -10.50
CA ALA A 39 26.57 14.10 -10.44
C ALA A 39 27.84 13.84 -11.27
N GLN A 40 28.38 12.62 -11.20
CA GLN A 40 29.54 12.21 -12.01
C GLN A 40 29.21 12.22 -13.52
N ALA A 41 28.05 11.68 -13.90
CA ALA A 41 27.61 11.64 -15.29
C ALA A 41 27.35 13.04 -15.87
N GLN A 42 26.78 13.95 -15.06
CA GLN A 42 26.62 15.36 -15.43
C GLN A 42 27.96 16.05 -15.68
N GLN A 43 28.95 15.83 -14.80
CA GLN A 43 30.30 16.38 -14.99
C GLN A 43 31.00 15.81 -16.23
N ALA A 44 30.76 14.53 -16.54
CA ALA A 44 31.30 13.86 -17.72
C ALA A 44 30.55 14.20 -19.02
N GLY A 45 29.43 14.94 -18.96
CA GLY A 45 28.58 15.22 -20.12
C GLY A 45 27.78 14.00 -20.62
N ASP A 46 27.77 12.89 -19.88
CA ASP A 46 26.98 11.71 -20.20
C ASP A 46 25.54 11.89 -19.69
N LEU A 47 24.78 12.65 -20.47
CA LEU A 47 23.38 12.96 -20.16
C LEU A 47 22.49 11.71 -20.10
N LYS A 48 22.86 10.61 -20.78
CA LYS A 48 22.08 9.36 -20.74
C LYS A 48 22.20 8.70 -19.38
N THR A 49 23.43 8.56 -18.87
CA THR A 49 23.67 8.01 -17.54
C THR A 49 23.10 8.92 -16.45
N ALA A 50 23.14 10.24 -16.63
CA ALA A 50 22.46 11.19 -15.75
C ALA A 50 20.95 10.94 -15.68
N LEU A 51 20.26 10.82 -16.83
CA LEU A 51 18.83 10.53 -16.85
C LEU A 51 18.47 9.18 -16.20
N MET A 52 19.35 8.18 -16.30
CA MET A 52 19.20 6.91 -15.60
C MET A 52 19.32 7.09 -14.08
N GLY A 53 20.30 7.86 -13.59
CA GLY A 53 20.43 8.18 -12.17
C GLY A 53 19.20 8.88 -11.60
N ILE A 54 18.60 9.82 -12.35
CA ILE A 54 17.35 10.49 -11.95
C ILE A 54 16.19 9.49 -11.86
N ARG A 55 16.07 8.57 -12.82
CA ARG A 55 15.02 7.54 -12.81
C ARG A 55 15.12 6.67 -11.56
N GLU A 56 16.31 6.20 -11.22
CA GLU A 56 16.52 5.35 -10.04
C GLU A 56 16.28 6.12 -8.74
N ALA A 57 16.71 7.38 -8.64
CA ALA A 57 16.42 8.22 -7.49
C ALA A 57 14.90 8.42 -7.28
N ARG A 58 14.13 8.59 -8.37
CA ARG A 58 12.66 8.67 -8.32
C ARG A 58 12.04 7.35 -7.85
N SER A 59 12.53 6.20 -8.36
CA SER A 59 12.05 4.88 -7.92
C SER A 59 12.27 4.65 -6.42
N CYS A 60 13.44 5.05 -5.89
CA CYS A 60 13.73 4.96 -4.46
C CYS A 60 12.78 5.85 -3.62
N LEU A 61 12.50 7.07 -4.10
CA LEU A 61 11.56 7.98 -3.43
C LEU A 61 10.14 7.41 -3.41
N GLU A 62 9.69 6.84 -4.53
CA GLU A 62 8.38 6.21 -4.64
C GLU A 62 8.25 5.02 -3.66
N LEU A 63 9.27 4.17 -3.58
CA LEU A 63 9.30 3.06 -2.63
C LEU A 63 9.23 3.53 -1.17
N TRP A 64 9.94 4.62 -0.84
CA TRP A 64 9.90 5.22 0.50
C TRP A 64 8.50 5.77 0.83
N MET A 65 7.88 6.50 -0.09
CA MET A 65 6.52 7.03 0.09
C MET A 65 5.46 5.92 0.17
N ARG A 66 5.64 4.79 -0.53
CA ARG A 66 4.79 3.60 -0.38
C ARG A 66 4.95 2.97 1.01
N ALA A 67 6.18 2.83 1.49
CA ALA A 67 6.45 2.26 2.81
C ALA A 67 5.91 3.13 3.96
N GLU A 68 5.94 4.47 3.80
CA GLU A 68 5.35 5.43 4.75
C GLU A 68 3.81 5.50 4.64
N GLY A 69 3.19 4.74 3.73
CA GLY A 69 1.74 4.77 3.49
C GLY A 69 1.23 6.09 2.88
N GLN A 70 2.13 6.94 2.37
CA GLN A 70 1.79 8.22 1.74
C GLN A 70 1.33 8.05 0.29
N LEU A 71 1.65 6.90 -0.33
CA LEU A 71 1.09 6.49 -1.62
C LEU A 71 -0.04 5.49 -1.39
N ASN A 72 -1.26 5.91 -1.71
CA ASN A 72 -2.45 5.04 -1.70
C ASN A 72 -2.42 4.11 -2.93
N ASP A 73 -1.71 2.99 -2.81
CA ASP A 73 -1.69 1.89 -3.78
C ASP A 73 -2.79 0.85 -3.54
N ALA A 74 -3.67 1.10 -2.57
CA ALA A 74 -4.79 0.21 -2.29
C ALA A 74 -5.60 0.02 -3.59
N PRO A 75 -5.83 -1.23 -4.05
CA PRO A 75 -6.67 -1.46 -5.19
C PRO A 75 -8.03 -0.83 -4.89
N GLN A 76 -8.43 0.14 -5.71
CA GLN A 76 -9.77 0.71 -5.62
C GLN A 76 -10.74 -0.37 -6.09
N ILE A 77 -11.15 -1.25 -5.17
CA ILE A 77 -12.18 -2.25 -5.46
C ILE A 77 -13.45 -1.47 -5.73
N THR A 78 -13.82 -1.36 -7.00
CA THR A 78 -15.11 -0.80 -7.40
C THR A 78 -16.17 -1.83 -7.05
N ILE A 79 -16.61 -1.84 -5.79
CA ILE A 79 -17.64 -2.74 -5.22
C ILE A 79 -18.98 -2.63 -6.00
N ILE A 80 -19.15 -1.56 -6.77
CA ILE A 80 -20.36 -1.27 -7.56
C ILE A 80 -20.64 -2.33 -8.63
N ASN A 81 -19.63 -3.08 -9.09
CA ASN A 81 -19.78 -4.09 -10.16
C ASN A 81 -19.52 -5.54 -9.73
N ASN A 82 -19.46 -5.84 -8.42
CA ASN A 82 -19.36 -7.24 -7.97
C ASN A 82 -20.77 -7.88 -8.02
N PRO A 83 -21.01 -8.93 -8.84
CA PRO A 83 -22.29 -9.63 -8.90
C PRO A 83 -22.75 -10.17 -7.53
N GLU A 84 -21.82 -10.52 -6.64
CA GLU A 84 -22.13 -10.96 -5.26
C GLU A 84 -22.84 -9.85 -4.45
N TRP A 85 -22.54 -8.58 -4.73
CA TRP A 85 -23.18 -7.44 -4.05
C TRP A 85 -24.64 -7.27 -4.47
N VAL A 86 -24.96 -7.57 -5.73
CA VAL A 86 -26.33 -7.55 -6.25
C VAL A 86 -27.15 -8.69 -5.64
N GLU A 87 -26.56 -9.87 -5.48
CA GLU A 87 -27.19 -11.02 -4.83
C GLU A 87 -27.49 -10.74 -3.36
N ILE A 88 -26.53 -10.18 -2.61
CA ILE A 88 -26.72 -9.79 -1.21
C ILE A 88 -27.83 -8.75 -1.07
N ARG A 89 -27.86 -7.72 -1.92
CA ARG A 89 -28.93 -6.70 -1.91
C ARG A 89 -30.29 -7.33 -2.18
N THR A 90 -30.36 -8.27 -3.12
CA THR A 90 -31.62 -8.97 -3.47
C THR A 90 -32.11 -9.84 -2.31
N LEU A 91 -31.20 -10.57 -1.65
CA LEU A 91 -31.52 -11.39 -0.48
C LEU A 91 -32.01 -10.55 0.71
N ILE A 92 -31.34 -9.42 1.00
CA ILE A 92 -31.74 -8.51 2.08
C ILE A 92 -33.13 -7.93 1.80
N ILE A 93 -33.38 -7.47 0.58
CA ILE A 93 -34.69 -6.90 0.21
C ILE A 93 -35.79 -7.97 0.25
N GLY A 94 -35.50 -9.20 -0.19
CA GLY A 94 -36.43 -10.33 -0.13
C GLY A 94 -36.73 -10.78 1.31
N ALA A 95 -35.74 -10.77 2.20
CA ALA A 95 -35.94 -11.07 3.62
C ALA A 95 -36.86 -10.06 4.33
N LEU A 96 -36.98 -8.84 3.78
CA LEU A 96 -37.86 -7.79 4.30
C LEU A 96 -39.28 -7.83 3.71
N ASP A 97 -39.62 -8.79 2.84
CA ASP A 97 -40.98 -8.94 2.28
C ASP A 97 -42.09 -9.03 3.35
N PRO A 98 -41.91 -9.68 4.51
CA PRO A 98 -42.90 -9.69 5.57
C PRO A 98 -43.06 -8.35 6.32
N PHE A 99 -42.14 -7.39 6.13
CA PHE A 99 -42.07 -6.12 6.84
C PHE A 99 -42.03 -4.93 5.85
N PRO A 100 -43.19 -4.58 5.25
CA PRO A 100 -43.26 -3.63 4.12
C PRO A 100 -42.72 -2.24 4.46
N ASP A 101 -42.98 -1.75 5.67
CA ASP A 101 -42.50 -0.44 6.12
C ASP A 101 -40.96 -0.39 6.24
N ALA A 102 -40.34 -1.48 6.72
CA ALA A 102 -38.90 -1.61 6.83
C ALA A 102 -38.23 -1.75 5.45
N LYS A 103 -38.87 -2.50 4.53
CA LYS A 103 -38.44 -2.63 3.14
C LYS A 103 -38.42 -1.28 2.42
N GLN A 104 -39.43 -0.45 2.63
CA GLN A 104 -39.51 0.86 2.00
C GLN A 104 -38.38 1.80 2.49
N ALA A 105 -38.15 1.87 3.80
CA ALA A 105 -37.08 2.68 4.38
C ALA A 105 -35.69 2.31 3.83
N VAL A 106 -35.42 1.02 3.67
CA VAL A 106 -34.14 0.52 3.11
C VAL A 106 -34.01 0.85 1.62
N CYS A 107 -35.09 0.70 0.83
CA CYS A 107 -35.09 1.05 -0.59
C CYS A 107 -34.88 2.54 -0.86
N GLU A 108 -35.39 3.42 0.00
CA GLU A 108 -35.21 4.88 -0.11
C GLU A 108 -33.76 5.30 0.12
N VAL A 109 -33.05 4.64 1.03
CA VAL A 109 -31.64 4.92 1.35
C VAL A 109 -30.67 4.34 0.30
N LEU A 110 -31.02 3.22 -0.34
CA LEU A 110 -30.17 2.53 -1.33
C LEU A 110 -30.37 3.01 -2.79
N ARG A 111 -31.15 4.07 -3.01
CA ARG A 111 -31.39 4.68 -4.33
C ARG A 111 -30.26 5.61 -4.73
#